data_AF-A0A7J9G7R3-F1
#
_entry.id   AF-A0A7J9G7R3-F1
#
_cell.length_a   1.000
_cell.length_b   1.000
_cell.length_c   1.000
_cell.angle_alpha   90.00
_cell.angle_beta   90.00
_cell.angle_gamma   90.00
#
_symmetry.space_group_name_H-M   'P 1'
#
loop_
_entity.id
_entity.type
_entity.pdbx_description
1 polymer ?
#
loop_
_entity_poly.entity_id
_entity_poly.type
_entity_poly.pdbx_seq_one_letter_code
_entity_poly.pdbx_strand_id
1 'polypeptide(L)'
;MSHHLTLLDGEMIIDTLPDSRKQERRYLIYDMMVLNNEPIIERPFYERWKMLEKEVIEPRNYERHNIYQGRNPYYRFDLEPFRVRRKDFWLLSTVNKVLKEFIPKLSHEADGLIFQGWDDPYVPRTHEGLLKWKYAQLNSVDFLFEIGSDDREQLFLHERGRKKLMEGNTAEFREVSDPPSSFSGKIIECSWDPDRQVWVYMRIRTDKSTPNDINTYRKVMQSINDNITEEILLKEINEIIRLPMYADRIRMDSKAHLHTNSARRR
;
A
#
# COMPACT_ATOMS: atom_id res chain seq x y z
N MET A 1 -22.91 -2.93 19.46
CA MET A 1 -23.94 -3.12 18.41
C MET A 1 -23.49 -4.24 17.52
N SER A 2 -24.40 -5.12 17.09
CA SER A 2 -24.08 -6.13 16.08
C SER A 2 -24.06 -5.47 14.70
N HIS A 3 -23.00 -5.71 13.92
CA HIS A 3 -22.97 -5.33 12.52
C HIS A 3 -23.87 -6.23 11.67
N HIS A 4 -24.45 -5.68 10.61
CA HIS A 4 -25.22 -6.44 9.63
C HIS A 4 -24.82 -6.04 8.21
N LEU A 5 -24.18 -6.93 7.45
CA LEU A 5 -23.75 -6.63 6.07
C LEU A 5 -22.88 -5.36 5.97
N THR A 6 -21.87 -5.23 6.84
CA THR A 6 -20.84 -4.18 6.72
C THR A 6 -19.70 -4.66 5.82
N LEU A 7 -19.32 -3.85 4.84
CA LEU A 7 -18.25 -4.14 3.88
C LEU A 7 -17.13 -3.10 4.01
N LEU A 8 -15.92 -3.59 4.27
CA LEU A 8 -14.72 -2.80 4.54
C LEU A 8 -13.64 -3.09 3.49
N ASP A 9 -12.86 -2.07 3.16
CA ASP A 9 -11.69 -2.18 2.28
C ASP A 9 -10.40 -2.05 3.10
N GLY A 10 -9.44 -2.95 2.87
CA GLY A 10 -8.27 -3.04 3.73
C GLY A 10 -7.18 -3.96 3.21
N GLU A 11 -6.04 -3.90 3.90
CA GLU A 11 -4.83 -4.65 3.57
C GLU A 11 -4.41 -5.51 4.76
N MET A 12 -4.03 -6.76 4.50
CA MET A 12 -3.45 -7.64 5.51
C MET A 12 -1.93 -7.48 5.50
N ILE A 13 -1.38 -7.03 6.62
CA ILE A 13 0.08 -6.88 6.82
C ILE A 13 0.59 -7.85 7.88
N ILE A 14 1.90 -8.07 7.86
CA ILE A 14 2.63 -8.81 8.89
C ILE A 14 3.63 -7.85 9.54
N ASP A 15 3.33 -7.42 10.76
CA ASP A 15 4.23 -6.62 11.57
C ASP A 15 5.28 -7.52 12.24
N THR A 16 6.56 -7.15 12.16
CA THR A 16 7.64 -7.78 12.93
C THR A 16 8.01 -6.88 14.11
N LEU A 17 7.73 -7.35 15.33
CA LEU A 17 8.00 -6.57 16.53
C LEU A 17 9.52 -6.42 16.76
N PRO A 18 10.04 -5.19 16.96
CA PRO A 18 11.49 -4.95 17.06
C PRO A 18 12.19 -5.78 18.13
N ASP A 19 11.55 -5.94 19.30
CA ASP A 19 12.19 -6.53 20.48
C ASP A 19 12.15 -8.06 20.51
N SER A 20 11.15 -8.68 19.88
CA SER A 20 10.91 -10.13 19.98
C SER A 20 11.04 -10.88 18.65
N ARG A 21 11.17 -10.16 17.53
CA ARG A 21 11.02 -10.68 16.16
C ARG A 21 9.73 -11.47 15.93
N LYS A 22 8.77 -11.35 16.84
CA LYS A 22 7.48 -12.00 16.71
C LYS A 22 6.70 -11.32 15.59
N GLN A 23 6.15 -12.14 14.70
CA GLN A 23 5.27 -11.70 13.64
C GLN A 23 3.83 -11.63 14.14
N GLU A 24 3.17 -10.49 13.95
CA GLU A 24 1.74 -10.31 14.20
C GLU A 24 1.01 -9.93 12.93
N ARG A 25 -0.10 -10.64 12.63
CA ARG A 25 -0.97 -10.30 11.51
C ARG A 25 -1.89 -9.15 11.88
N ARG A 26 -2.06 -8.20 10.96
CA ARG A 26 -2.95 -7.07 11.15
C ARG A 26 -3.69 -6.72 9.87
N TYR A 27 -4.99 -6.56 10.00
CA TYR A 27 -5.85 -6.02 8.95
C TYR A 27 -5.97 -4.51 9.13
N LEU A 28 -5.36 -3.75 8.20
CA LEU A 28 -5.42 -2.30 8.13
C LEU A 28 -6.58 -1.89 7.21
N ILE A 29 -7.66 -1.40 7.80
CA ILE A 29 -8.83 -0.92 7.06
C ILE A 29 -8.58 0.53 6.65
N TYR A 30 -8.68 0.83 5.36
CA TYR A 30 -8.47 2.17 4.83
C TYR A 30 -9.74 2.81 4.26
N ASP A 31 -10.77 2.04 3.92
CA ASP A 31 -12.07 2.57 3.45
C ASP A 31 -13.24 1.63 3.81
N MET A 32 -14.47 2.05 3.54
CA MET A 32 -15.69 1.27 3.73
C MET A 32 -16.74 1.58 2.67
N MET A 33 -17.46 0.55 2.22
CA MET A 33 -18.42 0.66 1.11
C MET A 33 -19.87 0.50 1.59
N VAL A 34 -20.09 -0.32 2.62
CA VAL A 34 -21.41 -0.60 3.18
C VAL A 34 -21.33 -0.60 4.70
N LEU A 35 -22.27 0.06 5.37
CA LEU A 35 -22.41 0.02 6.82
C LEU A 35 -23.83 -0.40 7.18
N ASN A 36 -23.99 -1.52 7.88
CA ASN A 36 -25.29 -1.97 8.38
C ASN A 36 -26.35 -2.09 7.26
N ASN A 37 -25.99 -2.72 6.14
CA ASN A 37 -26.79 -2.88 4.93
C ASN A 37 -27.06 -1.58 4.13
N GLU A 38 -26.51 -0.45 4.56
CA GLU A 38 -26.61 0.82 3.83
C GLU A 38 -25.36 1.09 2.99
N PRO A 39 -25.47 1.23 1.66
CA PRO A 39 -24.34 1.61 0.82
C PRO A 39 -23.95 3.06 1.09
N ILE A 40 -22.65 3.31 1.26
CA ILE A 40 -22.09 4.63 1.58
C ILE A 40 -21.05 5.10 0.55
N ILE A 41 -20.95 4.40 -0.58
CA ILE A 41 -19.98 4.67 -1.64
C ILE A 41 -20.11 6.08 -2.25
N GLU A 42 -21.31 6.67 -2.23
CA GLU A 42 -21.54 8.03 -2.76
C GLU A 42 -21.07 9.14 -1.80
N ARG A 43 -20.84 8.81 -0.52
CA ARG A 43 -20.36 9.79 0.46
C ARG A 43 -18.90 10.14 0.17
N PRO A 44 -18.45 11.37 0.48
CA PRO A 44 -17.04 11.73 0.43
C PRO A 44 -16.15 10.82 1.30
N PHE A 45 -14.91 10.58 0.86
CA PHE A 45 -13.95 9.74 1.59
C PHE A 45 -13.80 10.13 3.05
N TYR A 46 -13.73 11.42 3.37
CA TYR A 46 -13.56 11.85 4.76
C TYR A 46 -14.73 11.46 5.69
N GLU A 47 -15.96 11.36 5.15
CA GLU A 47 -17.11 10.88 5.92
C GLU A 47 -16.96 9.39 6.17
N ARG A 48 -16.66 8.60 5.13
CA ARG A 48 -16.43 7.15 5.23
C ARG A 48 -15.30 6.83 6.21
N TRP A 49 -14.21 7.59 6.16
CA TRP A 49 -13.06 7.44 7.06
C TRP A 49 -13.38 7.80 8.52
N LYS A 50 -14.24 8.79 8.77
CA LYS A 50 -14.76 9.10 10.11
C LYS A 50 -15.75 8.05 10.61
N MET A 51 -16.65 7.59 9.74
CA MET A 51 -17.61 6.52 10.05
C MET A 51 -16.88 5.22 10.40
N LEU A 52 -15.80 4.88 9.69
CA LEU A 52 -14.97 3.73 10.02
C LEU A 52 -14.43 3.79 11.46
N GLU A 53 -13.94 4.95 11.89
CA GLU A 53 -13.49 5.14 13.28
C GLU A 53 -14.65 5.00 14.27
N LYS A 54 -15.74 5.73 14.04
CA LYS A 54 -16.88 5.83 14.96
C LYS A 54 -17.73 4.57 15.07
N GLU A 55 -17.92 3.86 13.97
CA GLU A 55 -18.90 2.78 13.86
C GLU A 55 -18.23 1.40 13.93
N VAL A 56 -16.92 1.29 13.69
CA VAL A 56 -16.20 0.01 13.70
C VAL A 56 -15.09 -0.02 14.74
N ILE A 57 -14.18 0.95 14.73
CA ILE A 57 -12.98 0.91 15.56
C ILE A 57 -13.28 1.25 17.02
N GLU A 58 -13.95 2.37 17.28
CA GLU A 58 -14.31 2.80 18.63
C GLU A 58 -15.20 1.76 19.35
N PRO A 59 -16.29 1.23 18.75
CA PRO A 59 -17.13 0.23 19.40
C PRO A 59 -16.38 -1.06 19.72
N ARG A 60 -15.55 -1.54 18.80
CA ARG A 60 -14.70 -2.72 19.01
C ARG A 60 -13.70 -2.51 20.14
N ASN A 61 -13.04 -1.36 20.19
CA ASN A 61 -12.08 -1.04 21.24
C ASN A 61 -12.76 -0.89 22.62
N TYR A 62 -13.94 -0.28 22.66
CA TYR A 62 -14.75 -0.15 23.86
C TYR A 62 -15.18 -1.52 24.40
N GLU A 63 -15.73 -2.38 23.53
CA GLU A 63 -16.11 -3.75 23.88
C GLU A 63 -14.91 -4.54 24.40
N ARG A 64 -13.78 -4.48 23.69
CA ARG A 64 -12.53 -5.11 24.11
C ARG A 64 -12.09 -4.67 25.49
N HIS A 65 -12.12 -3.37 25.78
CA HIS A 65 -11.75 -2.83 27.09
C HIS A 65 -12.66 -3.36 28.20
N ASN A 66 -13.98 -3.37 27.97
CA ASN A 66 -14.95 -3.88 28.94
C ASN A 66 -14.78 -5.38 29.19
N ILE A 67 -14.54 -6.18 28.15
CA ILE A 67 -14.32 -7.62 28.26
C ILE A 67 -13.05 -7.92 29.08
N TYR A 68 -11.96 -7.19 28.86
CA TYR A 68 -10.73 -7.37 29.64
C TYR A 68 -10.88 -7.04 31.12
N GLN A 69 -11.81 -6.16 31.48
CA GLN A 69 -12.13 -5.85 32.88
C GLN A 69 -13.15 -6.81 33.50
N GLY A 70 -13.86 -7.58 32.68
CA GLY A 70 -14.86 -8.53 33.11
C GLY A 70 -14.26 -9.81 33.70
N ARG A 71 -14.91 -10.38 34.71
CA ARG A 71 -14.49 -11.66 35.33
C ARG A 71 -14.75 -12.90 34.46
N ASN A 72 -15.68 -12.80 33.49
CA ASN A 72 -16.04 -13.90 32.60
C ASN A 72 -16.25 -13.38 31.17
N PRO A 73 -15.21 -13.35 30.32
CA PRO A 73 -15.29 -12.79 28.98
C PRO A 73 -16.06 -13.72 28.03
N TYR A 74 -17.13 -13.23 27.41
CA TYR A 74 -17.90 -14.00 26.41
C TYR A 74 -17.18 -14.09 25.05
N TYR A 75 -16.16 -13.27 24.83
CA TYR A 75 -15.34 -13.25 23.61
C TYR A 75 -13.86 -13.05 23.95
N ARG A 76 -12.97 -13.68 23.18
CA ARG A 76 -11.52 -13.72 23.45
C ARG A 76 -10.74 -13.01 22.35
N PHE A 77 -10.55 -11.71 22.50
CA PHE A 77 -9.78 -10.86 21.56
C PHE A 77 -8.31 -11.28 21.41
N ASP A 78 -7.75 -11.98 22.40
CA ASP A 78 -6.37 -12.49 22.38
C ASP A 78 -6.21 -13.74 21.49
N LEU A 79 -7.30 -14.43 21.16
CA LEU A 79 -7.31 -15.61 20.29
C LEU A 79 -7.63 -15.25 18.82
N GLU A 80 -7.80 -13.96 18.50
CA GLU A 80 -8.07 -13.54 17.13
C GLU A 80 -6.87 -13.83 16.22
N PRO A 81 -7.10 -14.36 15.01
CA PRO A 81 -6.02 -14.72 14.08
C PRO A 81 -5.25 -13.49 13.57
N PHE A 82 -5.84 -12.30 13.67
CA PHE A 82 -5.23 -11.02 13.31
C PHE A 82 -5.86 -9.89 14.12
N ARG A 83 -5.10 -8.81 14.28
CA ARG A 83 -5.62 -7.57 14.88
C ARG A 83 -6.26 -6.70 13.81
N VAL A 84 -7.28 -5.94 14.18
CA VAL A 84 -7.90 -4.95 13.30
C VAL A 84 -7.45 -3.55 13.71
N ARG A 85 -7.04 -2.72 12.74
CA ARG A 85 -6.78 -1.29 12.93
C ARG A 85 -7.26 -0.51 11.71
N ARG A 86 -7.55 0.77 11.91
CA ARG A 86 -7.73 1.72 10.83
C ARG A 86 -6.37 2.23 10.35
N LYS A 87 -6.22 2.41 9.04
CA LYS A 87 -5.09 3.08 8.41
C LYS A 87 -5.26 4.59 8.55
N ASP A 88 -4.25 5.24 9.10
CA ASP A 88 -4.26 6.69 9.24
C ASP A 88 -3.95 7.35 7.89
N PHE A 89 -4.60 8.49 7.66
CA PHE A 89 -4.35 9.38 6.55
C PHE A 89 -3.93 10.73 7.11
N TRP A 90 -3.02 11.40 6.41
CA TRP A 90 -2.50 12.70 6.81
C TRP A 90 -2.65 13.71 5.68
N LEU A 91 -2.72 14.99 6.04
CA LEU A 91 -2.76 16.09 5.07
C LEU A 91 -1.47 16.13 4.25
N LEU A 92 -1.55 16.62 3.01
CA LEU A 92 -0.40 16.76 2.10
C LEU A 92 0.78 17.53 2.73
N SER A 93 0.50 18.50 3.60
CA SER A 93 1.53 19.28 4.31
C SER A 93 2.42 18.44 5.24
N THR A 94 2.03 17.21 5.56
CA THR A 94 2.76 16.30 6.45
C THR A 94 3.61 15.27 5.72
N VAL A 95 3.56 15.22 4.39
CA VAL A 95 4.19 14.15 3.59
C VAL A 95 5.69 14.00 3.88
N ASN A 96 6.42 15.11 4.07
CA ASN A 96 7.83 15.05 4.44
C ASN A 96 8.09 14.31 5.77
N LYS A 97 7.20 14.46 6.76
CA LYS A 97 7.29 13.71 8.03
C LYS A 97 6.90 12.25 7.84
N VAL A 98 5.90 11.98 7.00
CA VAL A 98 5.48 10.60 6.70
C VAL A 98 6.64 9.82 6.08
N LEU A 99 7.29 10.39 5.06
CA LEU A 99 8.41 9.75 4.36
C LEU A 99 9.66 9.61 5.24
N LYS A 100 10.06 10.66 5.97
CA LYS A 100 11.35 10.68 6.68
C LYS A 100 11.30 10.16 8.11
N GLU A 101 10.14 10.19 8.75
CA GLU A 101 10.01 9.85 10.17
C GLU A 101 9.07 8.68 10.43
N PHE A 102 7.96 8.56 9.71
CA PHE A 102 6.93 7.55 9.98
C PHE A 102 7.25 6.22 9.28
N ILE A 103 7.41 6.24 7.95
CA ILE A 103 7.68 5.04 7.14
C ILE A 103 8.91 4.27 7.66
N PRO A 104 10.06 4.90 7.96
CA PRO A 104 11.23 4.19 8.48
C PRO A 104 11.02 3.54 9.86
N LYS A 105 9.97 3.92 10.59
CA LYS A 105 9.62 3.36 11.91
C LYS A 105 8.54 2.28 11.83
N LEU A 106 8.03 1.97 10.65
CA LEU A 106 7.04 0.91 10.47
C LEU A 106 7.66 -0.45 10.77
N SER A 107 6.87 -1.33 11.38
CA SER A 107 7.22 -2.73 11.63
C SER A 107 6.94 -3.66 10.44
N HIS A 108 6.57 -3.08 9.30
CA HIS A 108 6.28 -3.77 8.04
C HIS A 108 6.83 -2.95 6.87
N GLU A 109 6.98 -3.60 5.72
CA GLU A 109 7.45 -2.95 4.50
C GLU A 109 6.43 -1.93 3.96
N ALA A 110 6.94 -0.80 3.47
CA ALA A 110 6.14 0.20 2.77
C ALA A 110 6.90 0.62 1.50
N ASP A 111 6.18 0.68 0.38
CA ASP A 111 6.77 0.88 -0.94
C ASP A 111 6.51 2.26 -1.56
N GLY A 112 5.86 3.15 -0.80
CA GLY A 112 5.63 4.54 -1.19
C GLY A 112 4.40 5.15 -0.53
N LEU A 113 3.64 5.92 -1.30
CA LEU A 113 2.50 6.72 -0.85
C LEU A 113 1.25 6.45 -1.69
N ILE A 114 0.10 6.52 -1.04
CA ILE A 114 -1.22 6.54 -1.68
C ILE A 114 -1.85 7.90 -1.42
N PHE A 115 -2.30 8.56 -2.49
CA PHE A 115 -3.02 9.82 -2.42
C PHE A 115 -4.50 9.57 -2.69
N GLN A 116 -5.30 9.79 -1.65
CA GLN A 116 -6.75 9.64 -1.69
C GLN A 116 -7.40 11.02 -1.69
N GLY A 117 -8.28 11.27 -2.67
CA GLY A 117 -9.07 12.49 -2.71
C GLY A 117 -10.00 12.57 -1.50
N TRP A 118 -9.93 13.67 -0.76
CA TRP A 118 -10.66 13.87 0.49
C TRP A 118 -12.18 13.91 0.29
N ASP A 119 -12.61 14.50 -0.82
CA ASP A 119 -14.02 14.72 -1.16
C ASP A 119 -14.55 13.66 -2.15
N ASP A 120 -13.71 12.69 -2.54
CA ASP A 120 -14.06 11.74 -3.60
C ASP A 120 -15.01 10.63 -3.11
N PRO A 121 -16.02 10.26 -3.92
CA PRO A 121 -16.80 9.05 -3.68
C PRO A 121 -15.95 7.80 -3.87
N TYR A 122 -16.40 6.65 -3.38
CA TYR A 122 -15.76 5.37 -3.65
C TYR A 122 -16.08 4.94 -5.08
N VAL A 123 -15.05 4.72 -5.89
CA VAL A 123 -15.19 4.26 -7.28
C VAL A 123 -14.75 2.79 -7.37
N PRO A 124 -15.67 1.86 -7.70
CA PRO A 124 -15.29 0.47 -7.90
C PRO A 124 -14.35 0.31 -9.11
N ARG A 125 -13.37 -0.59 -8.99
CA ARG A 125 -12.36 -0.90 -10.01
C ARG A 125 -11.33 0.24 -10.16
N THR A 126 -10.93 0.56 -11.38
CA THR A 126 -9.89 1.57 -11.64
C THR A 126 -10.43 2.96 -11.36
N HIS A 127 -9.76 3.68 -10.47
CA HIS A 127 -10.04 5.08 -10.17
C HIS A 127 -8.84 5.95 -10.55
N GLU A 128 -9.01 6.84 -11.51
CA GLU A 128 -7.93 7.72 -11.99
C GLU A 128 -7.53 8.80 -10.96
N GLY A 129 -8.40 9.12 -10.00
CA GLY A 129 -8.11 10.05 -8.91
C GLY A 129 -7.35 9.42 -7.74
N LEU A 130 -7.32 8.09 -7.64
CA LEU A 130 -6.55 7.37 -6.63
C LEU A 130 -5.12 7.19 -7.13
N LEU A 131 -4.22 8.05 -6.67
CA LEU A 131 -2.83 8.03 -7.13
C LEU A 131 -1.96 7.21 -6.19
N LYS A 132 -1.02 6.49 -6.77
CA LYS A 132 0.04 5.77 -6.05
C LYS A 132 1.39 6.27 -6.52
N TRP A 133 2.23 6.65 -5.58
CA TRP A 133 3.64 6.94 -5.82
C TRP A 133 4.47 5.84 -5.18
N LYS A 134 5.46 5.32 -5.91
CA LYS A 134 6.40 4.32 -5.41
C LYS A 134 7.81 4.82 -5.58
N TYR A 135 8.71 4.37 -4.71
CA TYR A 135 10.14 4.56 -4.91
C TYR A 135 10.56 3.92 -6.24
N ALA A 136 11.36 4.63 -7.04
CA ALA A 136 11.75 4.17 -8.37
C ALA A 136 12.40 2.78 -8.35
N GLN A 137 13.24 2.52 -7.35
CA GLN A 137 13.90 1.22 -7.15
C GLN A 137 12.94 0.07 -6.77
N LEU A 138 11.71 0.38 -6.35
CA LEU A 138 10.67 -0.59 -6.01
C LEU A 138 9.67 -0.81 -7.15
N ASN A 139 9.84 -0.11 -8.28
CA ASN A 139 9.11 -0.45 -9.50
C ASN A 139 9.67 -1.74 -10.08
N SER A 140 8.88 -2.80 -9.97
CA SER A 140 9.23 -4.13 -10.42
C SER A 140 8.28 -4.67 -11.47
N VAL A 141 8.78 -5.62 -12.25
CA VAL A 141 8.00 -6.41 -13.19
C VAL A 141 8.26 -7.88 -12.91
N ASP A 142 7.20 -8.68 -12.92
CA ASP A 142 7.33 -10.14 -12.86
C ASP A 142 7.46 -10.72 -14.26
N PHE A 143 8.63 -11.29 -14.56
CA PHE A 143 8.93 -11.96 -15.83
C PHE A 143 8.93 -13.48 -15.64
N LEU A 144 8.59 -14.22 -16.69
CA LEU A 144 8.94 -15.63 -16.77
C LEU A 144 10.36 -15.70 -17.30
N PHE A 145 11.25 -16.35 -16.56
CA PHE A 145 12.66 -16.51 -16.94
C PHE A 145 12.86 -17.91 -17.53
N GLU A 146 13.46 -18.00 -18.71
CA GLU A 146 13.88 -19.27 -19.32
C GLU A 146 15.32 -19.14 -19.82
N ILE A 147 16.05 -20.25 -19.79
CA ILE A 147 17.33 -20.38 -20.52
C ILE A 147 17.04 -21.11 -21.83
N GLY A 148 17.37 -20.45 -22.94
CA GLY A 148 17.23 -20.98 -24.30
C GLY A 148 18.18 -22.15 -24.59
N SER A 149 17.94 -22.84 -25.70
CA SER A 149 18.81 -23.94 -26.15
C SER A 149 20.23 -23.51 -26.50
N ASP A 150 20.44 -22.22 -26.72
CA ASP A 150 21.72 -21.56 -26.96
C ASP A 150 22.38 -21.03 -25.68
N ASP A 151 21.88 -21.45 -24.51
CA ASP A 151 22.31 -21.03 -23.18
C ASP A 151 22.12 -19.52 -22.93
N ARG A 152 21.24 -18.87 -23.70
CA ARG A 152 20.90 -17.45 -23.52
C ARG A 152 19.72 -17.28 -22.58
N GLU A 153 19.87 -16.32 -21.70
CA GLU A 153 18.81 -15.87 -20.79
C GLU A 153 17.71 -15.13 -21.55
N GLN A 154 16.46 -15.49 -21.28
CA GLN A 154 15.29 -14.94 -21.93
C GLN A 154 14.22 -14.55 -20.90
N LEU A 155 13.69 -13.34 -21.04
CA LEU A 155 12.59 -12.82 -20.24
C LEU A 155 11.30 -12.80 -21.04
N PHE A 156 10.22 -13.32 -20.45
CA PHE A 156 8.91 -13.39 -21.08
C PHE A 156 7.84 -12.66 -20.27
N LEU A 157 6.95 -11.99 -20.99
CA LEU A 157 5.71 -11.42 -20.49
C LEU A 157 4.50 -12.16 -21.06
N HIS A 158 3.33 -11.87 -20.50
CA HIS A 158 2.07 -12.33 -21.04
C HIS A 158 1.49 -11.30 -22.02
N GLU A 159 1.07 -11.73 -23.21
CA GLU A 159 0.31 -10.89 -24.15
C GLU A 159 -0.74 -11.76 -24.86
N ARG A 160 -2.02 -11.43 -24.67
CA ARG A 160 -3.16 -12.08 -25.37
C ARG A 160 -3.16 -13.62 -25.28
N GLY A 161 -2.88 -14.19 -24.10
CA GLY A 161 -2.90 -15.64 -23.90
C GLY A 161 -1.62 -16.36 -24.31
N ARG A 162 -0.57 -15.63 -24.73
CA ARG A 162 0.69 -16.21 -25.19
C ARG A 162 1.88 -15.61 -24.46
N LYS A 163 2.98 -16.37 -24.40
CA LYS A 163 4.27 -15.85 -23.95
C LYS A 163 4.85 -14.92 -25.00
N LYS A 164 5.33 -13.76 -24.58
CA LYS A 164 5.99 -12.74 -25.40
C LYS A 164 7.41 -12.58 -24.93
N LEU A 165 8.37 -12.86 -25.82
CA LEU A 165 9.79 -12.64 -25.55
C LEU A 165 10.08 -11.13 -25.48
N MET A 166 10.82 -10.71 -24.47
CA MET A 166 11.32 -9.35 -24.31
C MET A 166 12.72 -9.27 -24.94
N GLU A 167 12.75 -9.09 -26.25
CA GLU A 167 14.01 -9.00 -27.01
C GLU A 167 14.92 -7.89 -26.44
N GLY A 168 16.21 -8.21 -26.30
CA GLY A 168 17.22 -7.29 -25.79
C GLY A 168 17.17 -7.03 -24.28
N ASN A 169 16.21 -7.61 -23.55
CA ASN A 169 16.14 -7.48 -22.09
C ASN A 169 16.74 -8.73 -21.43
N THR A 170 17.69 -8.54 -20.52
CA THR A 170 18.26 -9.58 -19.66
C THR A 170 18.08 -9.20 -18.20
N ALA A 171 18.14 -10.20 -17.32
CA ALA A 171 18.12 -10.01 -15.88
C ALA A 171 19.50 -10.28 -15.30
N GLU A 172 20.01 -9.34 -14.50
CA GLU A 172 21.23 -9.52 -13.75
C GLU A 172 20.93 -10.09 -12.36
N PHE A 173 21.61 -11.19 -12.02
CA PHE A 173 21.49 -11.84 -10.73
C PHE A 173 22.63 -11.39 -9.82
N ARG A 174 22.33 -10.45 -8.92
CA ARG A 174 23.28 -9.92 -7.93
C ARG A 174 23.13 -10.68 -6.61
N GLU A 175 24.26 -11.09 -6.01
CA GLU A 175 24.30 -11.70 -4.67
C GLU A 175 23.45 -12.97 -4.50
N VAL A 176 23.27 -13.74 -5.58
CA VAL A 176 22.48 -14.98 -5.55
C VAL A 176 23.39 -16.20 -5.39
N SER A 177 23.04 -17.11 -4.47
CA SER A 177 23.79 -18.34 -4.22
C SER A 177 23.60 -19.40 -5.30
N ASP A 178 22.39 -19.47 -5.84
CA ASP A 178 22.04 -20.45 -6.87
C ASP A 178 22.35 -19.90 -8.27
N PRO A 179 22.77 -20.76 -9.21
CA PRO A 179 23.02 -20.32 -10.57
C PRO A 179 21.70 -19.91 -11.26
N PRO A 180 21.73 -18.92 -12.17
CA PRO A 180 20.54 -18.48 -12.92
C PRO A 180 19.76 -19.62 -13.58
N SER A 181 20.45 -20.66 -14.04
CA SER A 181 19.84 -21.86 -14.64
C SER A 181 18.84 -22.58 -13.74
N SER A 182 19.02 -22.51 -12.42
CA SER A 182 18.07 -23.06 -11.44
C SER A 182 16.73 -22.31 -11.39
N PHE A 183 16.67 -21.11 -11.99
CA PHE A 183 15.47 -20.28 -12.07
C PHE A 183 14.72 -20.42 -13.38
N SER A 184 15.26 -21.16 -14.35
CA SER A 184 14.59 -21.41 -15.63
C SER A 184 13.21 -22.05 -15.42
N GLY A 185 12.21 -21.51 -16.11
CA GLY A 185 10.80 -21.89 -15.97
C GLY A 185 10.07 -21.26 -14.79
N LYS A 186 10.73 -20.41 -13.99
CA LYS A 186 10.11 -19.73 -12.84
C LYS A 186 9.77 -18.29 -13.16
N ILE A 187 8.81 -17.75 -12.43
CA ILE A 187 8.51 -16.32 -12.46
C ILE A 187 9.44 -15.61 -11.48
N ILE A 188 10.17 -14.64 -11.97
CA ILE A 188 11.08 -13.81 -11.20
C ILE A 188 10.57 -12.37 -11.17
N GLU A 189 10.68 -11.72 -10.03
CA GLU A 189 10.45 -10.28 -9.89
C GLU A 189 11.77 -9.56 -10.10
N CYS A 190 11.77 -8.57 -10.98
CA CYS A 190 12.95 -7.75 -11.27
C CYS A 190 12.63 -6.27 -11.13
N SER A 191 13.55 -5.48 -10.56
CA SER A 191 13.52 -4.02 -10.59
C SER A 191 14.41 -3.48 -11.71
N TRP A 192 14.17 -2.24 -12.13
CA TRP A 192 14.99 -1.59 -13.15
C TRP A 192 16.13 -0.80 -12.53
N ASP A 193 17.36 -1.05 -12.99
CA ASP A 193 18.53 -0.23 -12.70
C ASP A 193 18.71 0.81 -13.82
N PRO A 194 18.37 2.09 -13.58
CA PRO A 194 18.42 3.11 -14.62
C PRO A 194 19.85 3.47 -15.05
N ASP A 195 20.84 3.28 -14.18
CA ASP A 195 22.24 3.63 -14.47
C ASP A 195 22.86 2.62 -15.44
N ARG A 196 22.57 1.33 -15.22
CA ARG A 196 23.08 0.23 -16.06
C ARG A 196 22.12 -0.19 -17.17
N GLN A 197 20.91 0.35 -17.16
CA GLN A 197 19.82 0.00 -18.08
C GLN A 197 19.57 -1.50 -18.15
N VAL A 198 19.50 -2.16 -16.99
CA VAL A 198 19.31 -3.61 -16.86
C VAL A 198 18.26 -3.94 -15.82
N TRP A 199 17.55 -5.06 -16.01
CA TRP A 199 16.68 -5.61 -14.97
C TRP A 199 17.53 -6.32 -13.93
N VAL A 200 17.28 -6.06 -12.65
CA VAL A 200 17.98 -6.69 -11.54
C VAL A 200 17.03 -7.65 -10.85
N TYR A 201 17.44 -8.92 -10.73
CA TYR A 201 16.68 -9.93 -10.02
C TYR A 201 16.46 -9.54 -8.55
N MET A 202 15.22 -9.68 -8.07
CA MET A 202 14.86 -9.47 -6.67
C MET A 202 14.53 -10.80 -5.98
N ARG A 203 13.56 -11.56 -6.51
CA ARG A 203 13.08 -12.82 -5.91
C ARG A 203 12.32 -13.70 -6.89
N ILE A 204 12.14 -14.96 -6.54
CA ILE A 204 11.20 -15.86 -7.21
C ILE A 204 9.78 -15.63 -6.66
N ARG A 205 8.80 -15.56 -7.58
CA ARG A 205 7.37 -15.41 -7.28
C ARG A 205 6.66 -16.75 -7.31
N THR A 206 6.78 -17.51 -6.23
CA THR A 206 6.09 -18.81 -6.09
C THR A 206 4.57 -18.68 -5.94
N ASP A 207 4.08 -17.48 -5.61
CA ASP A 207 2.67 -17.13 -5.50
C ASP A 207 1.99 -16.88 -6.86
N LYS A 208 2.77 -16.78 -7.94
CA LYS A 208 2.26 -16.47 -9.29
C LYS A 208 2.40 -17.66 -10.22
N SER A 209 1.39 -17.84 -11.06
CA SER A 209 1.37 -18.85 -12.14
C SER A 209 1.65 -18.25 -13.52
N THR A 210 1.55 -16.93 -13.68
CA THR A 210 1.79 -16.21 -14.94
C THR A 210 2.60 -14.94 -14.72
N PRO A 211 3.51 -14.57 -15.66
CA PRO A 211 4.19 -13.28 -15.60
C PRO A 211 3.21 -12.12 -15.80
N ASN A 212 3.70 -10.88 -15.64
CA ASN A 212 2.89 -9.69 -15.87
C ASN A 212 2.43 -9.59 -17.34
N ASP A 213 1.25 -8.98 -17.52
CA ASP A 213 0.77 -8.59 -18.85
C ASP A 213 1.60 -7.44 -19.41
N ILE A 214 1.77 -7.40 -20.74
CA ILE A 214 2.50 -6.35 -21.44
C ILE A 214 2.01 -4.93 -21.08
N ASN A 215 0.71 -4.75 -20.79
CA ASN A 215 0.18 -3.45 -20.39
C ASN A 215 0.63 -3.05 -18.98
N THR A 216 0.85 -4.02 -18.09
CA THR A 216 1.45 -3.77 -16.77
C THR A 216 2.90 -3.33 -16.95
N TYR A 217 3.68 -4.05 -17.76
CA TYR A 217 5.06 -3.67 -18.09
C TYR A 217 5.14 -2.25 -18.66
N ARG A 218 4.28 -1.90 -19.64
CA ARG A 218 4.25 -0.55 -20.21
C ARG A 218 3.98 0.54 -19.16
N LYS A 219 3.06 0.30 -18.22
CA LYS A 219 2.77 1.23 -17.12
C LYS A 219 3.96 1.36 -16.16
N VAL A 220 4.65 0.26 -15.87
CA VAL A 220 5.86 0.27 -15.03
C VAL A 220 6.98 1.04 -15.73
N MET A 221 7.23 0.77 -17.02
CA MET A 221 8.22 1.51 -17.80
C MET A 221 7.89 2.99 -17.92
N GLN A 222 6.62 3.34 -18.08
CA GLN A 222 6.19 4.75 -18.04
C GLN A 222 6.52 5.37 -16.69
N SER A 223 6.17 4.70 -15.58
CA SER A 223 6.50 5.20 -14.23
C SER A 223 8.00 5.35 -13.99
N ILE A 224 8.82 4.45 -14.54
CA ILE A 224 10.29 4.54 -14.47
C ILE A 224 10.78 5.74 -15.27
N ASN A 225 10.25 5.95 -16.48
CA ASN A 225 10.65 7.06 -17.36
C ASN A 225 10.20 8.42 -16.83
N ASP A 226 9.01 8.50 -16.24
CA ASP A 226 8.49 9.71 -15.59
C ASP A 226 9.39 10.11 -14.41
N ASN A 227 10.07 9.14 -13.78
CA ASN A 227 11.08 9.28 -12.74
C ASN A 227 10.75 10.35 -11.68
N ILE A 228 9.51 10.32 -11.17
CA ILE A 228 9.08 11.22 -10.12
C ILE A 228 9.80 10.81 -8.83
N THR A 229 10.93 11.44 -8.53
CA THR A 229 11.70 11.17 -7.32
C THR A 229 11.01 11.73 -6.07
N GLU A 230 11.49 11.35 -4.89
CA GLU A 230 11.01 11.92 -3.62
C GLU A 230 11.14 13.45 -3.62
N GLU A 231 12.25 13.98 -4.13
CA GLU A 231 12.51 15.42 -4.19
C GLU A 231 11.53 16.15 -5.10
N ILE A 232 11.25 15.59 -6.29
CA ILE A 232 10.28 16.15 -7.23
C ILE A 232 8.89 16.13 -6.58
N LEU A 233 8.48 14.99 -6.01
CA LEU A 233 7.20 14.84 -5.34
C LEU A 233 7.02 15.88 -4.22
N LEU A 234 8.02 16.02 -3.35
CA LEU A 234 7.97 16.98 -2.25
C LEU A 234 7.92 18.43 -2.75
N LYS A 235 8.63 18.76 -3.83
CA LYS A 235 8.58 20.08 -4.44
C LYS A 235 7.17 20.40 -4.96
N GLU A 236 6.57 19.50 -5.75
CA GLU A 236 5.22 19.67 -6.28
C GLU A 236 4.18 19.83 -5.15
N ILE A 237 4.26 18.99 -4.12
CA ILE A 237 3.37 19.08 -2.95
C ILE A 237 3.51 20.45 -2.26
N ASN A 238 4.73 20.97 -2.10
CA ASN A 238 4.97 22.27 -1.48
C ASN A 238 4.34 23.44 -2.26
N GLU A 239 4.21 23.31 -3.58
CA GLU A 239 3.50 24.28 -4.43
C GLU A 239 1.98 24.10 -4.29
N ILE A 240 1.49 22.86 -4.35
CA ILE A 240 0.06 22.52 -4.23
C ILE A 240 -0.56 23.00 -2.92
N ILE A 241 0.12 22.80 -1.78
CA ILE A 241 -0.41 23.19 -0.47
C ILE A 241 -0.58 24.71 -0.29
N ARG A 242 0.05 25.52 -1.17
CA ARG A 242 -0.09 26.99 -1.17
C ARG A 242 -1.33 27.45 -1.95
N LEU A 243 -1.95 26.58 -2.73
CA LEU A 243 -3.19 26.91 -3.43
C LEU A 243 -4.31 27.17 -2.41
N PRO A 244 -5.20 28.16 -2.66
CA PRO A 244 -6.22 28.58 -1.69
C PRO A 244 -7.05 27.43 -1.09
N MET A 245 -7.44 26.48 -1.94
CA MET A 245 -8.23 25.30 -1.55
C MET A 245 -7.56 24.47 -0.44
N TYR A 246 -6.24 24.29 -0.49
CA TYR A 246 -5.49 23.52 0.51
C TYR A 246 -5.13 24.38 1.72
N ALA A 247 -4.76 25.64 1.51
CA ALA A 247 -4.41 26.56 2.58
C ALA A 247 -5.58 26.78 3.57
N ASP A 248 -6.81 26.90 3.06
CA ASP A 248 -8.01 27.03 3.89
C ASP A 248 -8.24 25.79 4.74
N ARG A 249 -8.13 24.60 4.14
CA ARG A 249 -8.32 23.32 4.83
C ARG A 249 -7.25 23.07 5.90
N ILE A 250 -5.97 23.35 5.61
CA ILE A 250 -4.88 23.25 6.59
C ILE A 250 -5.12 24.19 7.78
N ARG A 251 -5.63 25.40 7.54
CA ARG A 251 -5.97 26.36 8.61
C ARG A 251 -7.11 25.86 9.50
N MET A 252 -8.17 25.29 8.90
CA MET A 252 -9.28 24.71 9.64
C MET A 252 -8.83 23.55 10.53
N ASP A 253 -8.02 22.65 9.99
CA ASP A 253 -7.51 21.48 10.72
C ASP A 253 -6.56 21.87 11.87
N SER A 254 -5.64 22.81 11.61
CA SER A 254 -4.75 23.36 12.64
C SER A 254 -5.52 23.98 13.82
N LYS A 255 -6.63 24.69 13.54
CA LYS A 255 -7.52 25.22 14.58
C LYS A 255 -8.22 24.10 15.35
N ALA A 256 -8.74 23.08 14.66
CA ALA A 256 -9.38 21.94 15.29
C ALA A 256 -8.42 21.19 16.24
N HIS A 257 -7.15 21.00 15.84
CA HIS A 257 -6.10 20.39 16.67
C HIS A 257 -5.74 21.23 17.91
N LEU A 258 -5.69 22.55 17.80
CA LEU A 258 -5.48 23.44 18.96
C LEU A 258 -6.64 23.36 19.96
N HIS A 259 -7.87 23.24 19.47
CA HIS A 259 -9.06 23.07 20.32
C HIS A 259 -9.11 21.69 21.00
N THR A 260 -8.69 20.62 20.32
CA THR A 260 -8.65 19.28 20.95
C THR A 260 -7.53 19.15 21.99
N ASN A 261 -6.36 19.74 21.74
CA ASN A 261 -5.25 19.73 22.70
C ASN A 261 -5.52 20.60 23.94
N SER A 262 -6.30 21.68 23.81
CA SER A 262 -6.74 22.46 24.97
C SER A 262 -7.85 21.77 25.76
N ALA A 263 -8.75 21.02 25.11
CA ALA A 263 -9.76 20.20 25.78
C ALA A 263 -9.16 18.99 26.52
N ARG A 264 -8.05 18.40 26.02
CA ARG A 264 -7.33 17.31 26.71
C ARG A 264 -6.45 17.76 27.89
N ARG A 265 -6.21 19.06 28.05
CA ARG A 265 -5.42 19.65 29.15
C ARG A 265 -6.29 20.25 30.27
N ARG A 266 -7.62 20.12 30.18
CA ARG A 266 -8.57 20.42 31.26
C ARG A 266 -9.14 19.11 31.80
#